data_AF-A0A2N8F205-F1
#
_entry.id   AF-A0A2N8F205-F1
#
_cell.length_a   1.000
_cell.length_b   1.000
_cell.length_c   1.000
_cell.angle_alpha   90.00
_cell.angle_beta   90.00
_cell.angle_gamma   90.00
#
_symmetry.space_group_name_H-M   'P 1'
#
loop_
_entity.id
_entity.type
_entity.pdbx_description
1 polymer ?
#
loop_
_entity_poly.entity_id
_entity_poly.type
_entity_poly.pdbx_seq_one_letter_code
_entity_poly.pdbx_strand_id
1 'polypeptide(L)'
;MATESPFLKHREILLHQSYSAAGALQDFALSCYNGQLGQFRGDTLANFDQQHFAIFVEMATYYYQHRENDPHLLEVGAAIWADRRDRGRKHLAELAEHRAINPKEYPDGSERDYFDQLDWLNRQTERMKAKGWIDE
;
A
#
# COMPACT_ATOMS: atom_id res chain seq x y z
N MET A 1 19.90 26.17 -7.51
CA MET A 1 18.84 26.11 -6.49
C MET A 1 18.66 24.64 -6.15
N ALA A 2 18.71 24.25 -4.87
CA ALA A 2 18.41 22.87 -4.51
C ALA A 2 16.93 22.62 -4.83
N THR A 3 16.64 21.73 -5.77
CA THR A 3 15.28 21.32 -6.07
C THR A 3 14.72 20.61 -4.84
N GLU A 4 13.62 21.10 -4.29
CA GLU A 4 12.93 20.46 -3.16
C GLU A 4 12.59 19.01 -3.51
N SER A 5 12.76 18.08 -2.56
CA SER A 5 12.44 16.68 -2.78
C SER A 5 10.96 16.50 -3.10
N PRO A 6 10.58 15.80 -4.18
CA PRO A 6 9.18 15.50 -4.47
C PRO A 6 8.55 14.58 -3.43
N PHE A 7 9.35 13.79 -2.71
CA PHE A 7 8.89 12.96 -1.59
C PHE A 7 8.47 13.82 -0.39
N LEU A 8 9.11 14.98 -0.18
CA LEU A 8 8.67 15.98 0.78
C LEU A 8 7.44 16.74 0.28
N LYS A 9 7.52 17.28 -0.93
CA LYS A 9 6.48 18.12 -1.55
C LYS A 9 5.12 17.43 -1.61
N HIS A 10 5.10 16.14 -1.95
CA HIS A 10 3.87 15.35 -2.13
C HIS A 10 3.60 14.39 -0.96
N ARG A 11 4.24 14.61 0.20
CA ARG A 11 4.13 13.77 1.40
C ARG A 11 2.69 13.51 1.81
N GLU A 12 1.82 14.52 1.71
CA GLU A 12 0.40 14.40 2.06
C GLU A 12 -0.30 13.30 1.25
N ILE A 13 -0.04 13.25 -0.06
CA ILE A 13 -0.60 12.23 -0.96
C ILE A 13 0.02 10.86 -0.65
N LEU A 14 1.32 10.83 -0.38
CA LEU A 14 2.05 9.60 -0.14
C LEU A 14 1.71 8.94 1.22
N LEU A 15 1.36 9.71 2.25
CA LEU A 15 1.12 9.16 3.59
C LEU A 15 -0.34 9.11 4.01
N HIS A 16 -1.20 9.99 3.49
CA HIS A 16 -2.55 10.17 4.06
C HIS A 16 -3.68 9.81 3.10
N GLN A 17 -3.39 9.58 1.83
CA GLN A 17 -4.39 9.21 0.84
C GLN A 17 -4.44 7.70 0.57
N SER A 18 -5.64 7.17 0.38
CA SER A 18 -5.88 5.73 0.20
C SER A 18 -6.53 5.34 -1.13
N TYR A 19 -6.82 6.32 -2.00
CA TYR A 19 -7.40 6.06 -3.31
C TYR A 19 -6.38 5.45 -4.29
N SER A 20 -6.87 4.83 -5.37
CA SER A 20 -6.08 3.99 -6.29
C SER A 20 -4.81 4.67 -6.82
N ALA A 21 -4.91 5.91 -7.33
CA ALA A 21 -3.74 6.61 -7.87
C ALA A 21 -2.69 6.97 -6.80
N ALA A 22 -3.13 7.35 -5.58
CA ALA A 22 -2.21 7.55 -4.46
C ALA A 22 -1.52 6.24 -4.05
N GLY A 23 -2.25 5.12 -4.03
CA GLY A 23 -1.68 3.79 -3.77
C GLY A 23 -0.58 3.41 -4.77
N ALA A 24 -0.75 3.72 -6.05
CA ALA A 24 0.28 3.48 -7.07
C ALA A 24 1.50 4.40 -6.90
N LEU A 25 1.32 5.67 -6.53
CA LEU A 25 2.43 6.56 -6.18
C LEU A 25 3.20 6.06 -4.95
N GLN A 26 2.48 5.53 -3.96
CA GLN A 26 3.07 4.88 -2.79
C GLN A 26 3.86 3.63 -3.17
N ASP A 27 3.33 2.78 -4.06
CA ASP A 27 4.04 1.61 -4.59
C ASP A 27 5.34 2.03 -5.29
N PHE A 28 5.30 3.11 -6.08
CA PHE A 28 6.50 3.66 -6.71
C PHE A 28 7.52 4.17 -5.69
N ALA A 29 7.08 4.98 -4.71
CA ALA A 29 7.96 5.46 -3.64
C ALA A 29 8.60 4.29 -2.87
N LEU A 30 7.83 3.22 -2.62
CA LEU A 30 8.32 2.04 -1.96
C LEU A 30 9.35 1.28 -2.82
N SER A 31 9.17 1.24 -4.14
CA SER A 31 10.15 0.64 -5.06
C SER A 31 11.46 1.42 -5.11
N CYS A 32 11.39 2.75 -4.98
CA CYS A 32 12.57 3.61 -4.83
C CYS A 32 13.26 3.43 -3.47
N TYR A 33 12.48 3.26 -2.39
CA TYR A 33 12.99 3.06 -1.04
C TYR A 33 13.66 1.68 -0.87
N ASN A 34 13.04 0.64 -1.41
CA ASN A 34 13.56 -0.72 -1.41
C ASN A 34 12.96 -1.51 -2.58
N GLY A 35 13.80 -1.86 -3.56
CA GLY A 35 13.39 -2.55 -4.77
C GLY A 35 12.78 -3.95 -4.56
N GLN A 36 12.93 -4.54 -3.37
CA GLN A 36 12.29 -5.81 -3.01
C GLN A 36 10.90 -5.62 -2.38
N LEU A 37 10.63 -4.46 -1.77
CA LEU A 37 9.37 -4.17 -1.08
C LEU A 37 8.34 -3.51 -1.98
N GLY A 38 8.77 -2.65 -2.91
CA GLY A 38 7.87 -1.95 -3.80
C GLY A 38 7.46 -2.80 -5.00
N GLN A 39 6.15 -3.03 -5.13
CA GLN A 39 5.54 -3.72 -6.27
C GLN A 39 4.87 -2.75 -7.23
N PHE A 40 5.54 -1.65 -7.60
CA PHE A 40 5.00 -0.73 -8.59
C PHE A 40 4.77 -1.46 -9.92
N ARG A 41 3.53 -1.40 -10.41
CA ARG A 41 3.14 -2.03 -11.68
C ARG A 41 2.88 -0.96 -12.72
N GLY A 42 3.53 -1.08 -13.88
CA GLY A 42 3.40 -0.09 -14.96
C GLY A 42 1.99 0.07 -15.53
N ASP A 43 1.12 -0.95 -15.40
CA ASP A 43 -0.28 -0.87 -15.83
C ASP A 43 -1.10 0.14 -15.00
N THR A 44 -0.66 0.48 -13.78
CA THR A 44 -1.33 1.49 -12.94
C THR A 44 -1.28 2.89 -13.52
N LEU A 45 -0.32 3.19 -14.40
CA LEU A 45 -0.19 4.49 -15.07
C LEU A 45 -1.42 4.84 -15.92
N ALA A 46 -2.14 3.84 -16.44
CA ALA A 46 -3.37 4.05 -17.22
C ALA A 46 -4.49 4.71 -16.40
N ASN A 47 -4.41 4.64 -15.07
CA ASN A 47 -5.41 5.19 -14.15
C ASN A 47 -5.02 6.58 -13.61
N PHE A 48 -3.89 7.14 -14.04
CA PHE A 48 -3.48 8.46 -13.59
C PHE A 48 -4.21 9.56 -14.36
N ASP A 49 -4.75 10.52 -13.63
CA ASP A 49 -5.06 11.82 -14.20
C ASP A 49 -3.76 12.62 -14.43
N GLN A 50 -3.91 13.80 -15.02
CA GLN A 50 -2.79 14.68 -15.32
C GLN A 50 -1.96 15.06 -14.09
N GLN A 51 -2.59 15.21 -12.92
CA GLN A 51 -1.92 15.59 -11.68
C GLN A 51 -1.06 14.45 -11.15
N HIS A 52 -1.61 13.24 -11.03
CA HIS A 52 -0.89 12.07 -10.54
C HIS A 52 0.24 11.66 -11.47
N PHE A 53 0.03 11.78 -12.78
CA PHE A 53 1.08 11.54 -13.76
C PHE A 53 2.23 12.56 -13.63
N ALA A 54 1.93 13.85 -13.42
CA ALA A 54 2.95 14.86 -13.18
C ALA A 54 3.75 14.58 -11.90
N ILE A 55 3.08 14.18 -10.81
CA ILE A 55 3.75 13.79 -9.55
C ILE A 55 4.69 12.61 -9.79
N PHE A 56 4.22 11.57 -10.47
CA PHE A 56 5.04 10.39 -10.80
C PHE A 56 6.28 10.78 -11.60
N VAL A 57 6.14 11.59 -12.65
CA VAL A 57 7.27 12.05 -13.47
C VAL A 57 8.26 12.86 -12.64
N GLU A 58 7.77 13.74 -11.75
CA GLU A 58 8.60 14.52 -10.84
C GLU A 58 9.42 13.62 -9.90
N MET A 59 8.77 12.66 -9.25
CA MET A 59 9.42 11.67 -8.37
C MET A 59 10.45 10.82 -9.13
N ALA A 60 10.08 10.30 -10.30
CA ALA A 60 10.95 9.45 -11.10
C ALA A 60 12.17 10.20 -11.62
N THR A 61 11.99 11.44 -12.09
CA THR A 61 13.08 12.31 -12.55
C THR A 61 14.03 12.64 -11.40
N TYR A 62 13.48 12.97 -10.23
CA TYR A 62 14.29 13.29 -9.05
C TYR A 62 15.10 12.08 -8.58
N TYR A 63 14.48 10.90 -8.46
CA TYR A 63 15.16 9.67 -8.10
C TYR A 63 16.23 9.28 -9.13
N TYR A 64 15.98 9.52 -10.42
CA TYR A 64 16.98 9.33 -11.46
C TYR A 64 18.21 10.25 -11.30
N GLN A 65 18.07 11.41 -10.67
CA GLN A 65 19.18 12.34 -10.45
C GLN A 65 19.89 12.11 -9.12
N HIS A 66 19.15 11.78 -8.06
CA HIS A 66 19.65 11.79 -6.67
C HIS A 66 19.78 10.40 -6.05
N ARG A 67 19.22 9.36 -6.69
CA ARG A 67 19.21 7.98 -6.19
C ARG A 67 18.58 7.89 -4.79
N GLU A 68 19.06 6.93 -4.01
CA GLU A 68 18.51 6.46 -2.74
C GLU A 68 18.80 7.40 -1.55
N ASN A 69 19.69 8.39 -1.74
CA ASN A 69 20.23 9.22 -0.65
C ASN A 69 19.32 10.40 -0.24
N ASP A 70 18.05 10.36 -0.60
CA ASP A 70 17.09 11.39 -0.18
C ASP A 70 16.49 11.04 1.20
N PRO A 71 16.74 11.82 2.26
CA PRO A 71 16.19 11.55 3.59
C PRO A 71 14.66 11.53 3.60
N HIS A 72 13.99 12.27 2.72
CA HIS A 72 12.54 12.30 2.63
C HIS A 72 11.98 11.03 1.96
N LEU A 73 12.69 10.45 1.00
CA LEU A 73 12.36 9.13 0.47
C LEU A 73 12.46 8.06 1.57
N LEU A 74 13.52 8.10 2.39
CA LEU A 74 13.70 7.15 3.48
C LEU A 74 12.58 7.27 4.52
N GLU A 75 12.23 8.49 4.91
CA GLU A 75 11.14 8.76 5.86
C GLU A 75 9.79 8.29 5.31
N VAL A 76 9.45 8.68 4.08
CA VAL A 76 8.17 8.32 3.44
C VAL A 76 8.08 6.82 3.18
N GLY A 77 9.14 6.20 2.67
CA GLY A 77 9.19 4.76 2.41
C GLY A 77 9.02 3.94 3.69
N ALA A 78 9.70 4.31 4.76
CA ALA A 78 9.53 3.67 6.07
C ALA A 78 8.11 3.84 6.62
N ALA A 79 7.51 5.03 6.49
CA ALA A 79 6.15 5.29 6.95
C ALA A 79 5.09 4.50 6.16
N ILE A 80 5.19 4.47 4.83
CA ILE A 80 4.29 3.66 3.97
C ILE A 80 4.42 2.17 4.34
N TRP A 81 5.65 1.69 4.55
CA TRP A 81 5.86 0.29 4.95
C TRP A 81 5.24 -0.02 6.31
N ALA A 82 5.45 0.84 7.31
CA ALA A 82 4.89 0.67 8.65
C ALA A 82 3.35 0.63 8.61
N ASP A 83 2.72 1.50 7.82
CA ASP A 83 1.27 1.50 7.63
C ASP A 83 0.77 0.21 6.96
N ARG A 84 1.43 -0.26 5.89
CA ARG A 84 1.09 -1.54 5.24
C ARG A 84 1.17 -2.74 6.18
N ARG A 85 2.20 -2.76 7.02
CA ARG A 85 2.38 -3.77 8.09
C ARG A 85 1.29 -3.67 9.15
N ASP A 86 0.87 -2.46 9.51
CA ASP A 86 -0.25 -2.24 10.44
C ASP A 86 -1.58 -2.74 9.87
N ARG A 87 -1.85 -2.46 8.59
CA ARG A 87 -3.02 -3.01 7.89
C ARG A 87 -2.99 -4.54 7.86
N GLY A 88 -1.82 -5.15 7.63
CA GLY A 88 -1.64 -6.60 7.72
C GLY A 88 -2.01 -7.16 9.09
N ARG A 89 -1.56 -6.52 10.18
CA ARG A 89 -1.94 -6.91 11.56
C ARG A 89 -3.43 -6.78 11.82
N LYS A 90 -4.05 -5.67 11.41
CA LYS A 90 -5.50 -5.44 11.56
C LYS A 90 -6.31 -6.48 10.79
N HIS A 91 -5.89 -6.80 9.56
CA HIS A 91 -6.52 -7.85 8.74
C HIS A 91 -6.46 -9.23 9.41
N LEU A 92 -5.32 -9.58 10.03
CA LEU A 92 -5.22 -10.84 10.78
C LEU A 92 -6.11 -10.87 12.02
N ALA A 93 -6.24 -9.74 12.72
CA ALA A 93 -7.17 -9.62 13.85
C ALA A 93 -8.62 -9.81 13.39
N GLU A 94 -9.02 -9.15 12.30
CA GLU A 94 -10.34 -9.31 11.67
C GLU A 94 -10.61 -10.77 11.27
N LEU A 95 -9.63 -11.44 10.65
CA LEU A 95 -9.75 -12.86 10.31
C LEU A 95 -9.91 -13.75 11.55
N ALA A 96 -9.21 -13.45 12.64
CA ALA A 96 -9.33 -14.19 13.89
C ALA A 96 -10.70 -13.98 14.54
N GLU A 97 -11.20 -12.75 14.56
CA GLU A 97 -12.53 -12.39 15.04
C GLU A 97 -13.62 -13.08 14.22
N HIS A 98 -13.53 -13.03 12.88
CA HIS A 98 -14.48 -13.70 11.99
C HIS A 98 -14.51 -15.21 12.25
N ARG A 99 -13.34 -15.86 12.39
CA ARG A 99 -13.25 -17.30 12.69
C ARG A 99 -13.82 -17.70 14.06
N ALA A 100 -13.97 -16.76 14.99
CA ALA A 100 -14.55 -17.02 16.31
C ALA A 100 -16.09 -17.02 16.28
N ILE A 101 -16.70 -16.53 15.20
CA ILE A 101 -18.16 -16.50 15.05
C ILE A 101 -18.68 -17.90 14.73
N ASN A 102 -19.77 -18.30 15.38
CA ASN A 102 -20.52 -19.49 14.99
C ASN A 102 -21.21 -19.23 13.64
N PRO A 103 -20.92 -19.99 12.57
CA PRO A 103 -21.46 -19.72 11.23
C PRO A 103 -23.00 -19.69 11.17
N LYS A 104 -23.66 -20.44 12.06
CA LYS A 104 -25.14 -20.50 12.14
C LYS A 104 -25.77 -19.27 12.80
N GLU A 105 -24.95 -18.49 13.51
CA GLU A 105 -25.36 -17.29 14.26
C GLU A 105 -24.65 -16.05 13.70
N TYR A 106 -24.30 -16.09 12.40
CA TYR A 106 -23.55 -15.02 11.77
C TYR A 106 -24.34 -13.70 11.82
N PRO A 107 -23.79 -12.63 12.43
CA PRO A 107 -24.54 -11.41 12.71
C PRO A 107 -24.89 -10.61 11.44
N ASP A 108 -24.06 -10.72 10.40
CA ASP A 108 -24.15 -9.89 9.21
C ASP A 108 -24.85 -10.58 8.02
N GLY A 109 -25.43 -11.77 8.23
CA GLY A 109 -26.13 -12.49 7.18
C GLY A 109 -26.40 -13.96 7.46
N SER A 110 -26.36 -14.76 6.41
CA SER A 110 -26.53 -16.21 6.46
C SER A 110 -25.22 -16.94 6.72
N GLU A 111 -25.32 -18.25 7.03
CA GLU A 111 -24.16 -19.14 7.09
C GLU A 111 -23.36 -19.14 5.79
N ARG A 112 -24.01 -18.92 4.65
CA ARG A 112 -23.32 -18.77 3.36
C ARG A 112 -22.47 -17.50 3.33
N ASP A 113 -23.01 -16.37 3.78
CA ASP A 113 -22.31 -15.09 3.78
C ASP A 113 -21.06 -15.15 4.69
N TYR A 114 -21.15 -15.88 5.80
CA TYR A 114 -19.99 -16.18 6.66
C TYR A 114 -18.85 -16.84 5.87
N PHE A 115 -19.16 -17.89 5.10
CA PHE A 115 -18.15 -18.63 4.34
C PHE A 115 -17.61 -17.81 3.16
N ASP A 116 -18.46 -17.03 2.49
CA ASP A 116 -18.05 -16.13 1.42
C ASP A 116 -17.08 -15.05 1.94
N GLN A 117 -17.36 -14.46 3.12
CA GLN A 117 -16.46 -13.50 3.76
C GLN A 117 -15.17 -14.17 4.26
N LEU A 118 -15.24 -15.38 4.82
CA LEU A 118 -14.05 -16.12 5.25
C LEU A 118 -13.12 -16.44 4.07
N ASP A 119 -13.66 -16.85 2.92
CA ASP A 119 -12.89 -17.08 1.70
C ASP A 119 -12.24 -15.78 1.20
N TRP A 120 -12.98 -14.66 1.18
CA TRP A 120 -12.43 -13.36 0.84
C TRP A 120 -11.27 -12.97 1.77
N LEU A 121 -11.46 -13.06 3.09
CA LEU A 121 -10.43 -12.72 4.09
C LEU A 121 -9.17 -13.59 3.90
N ASN A 122 -9.34 -14.89 3.70
CA ASN A 122 -8.20 -15.80 3.44
C ASN A 122 -7.46 -15.42 2.15
N ARG A 123 -8.16 -15.11 1.06
CA ARG A 123 -7.52 -14.66 -0.19
C ARG A 123 -6.77 -13.34 -0.01
N GLN A 124 -7.31 -12.40 0.79
CA GLN A 124 -6.59 -11.17 1.11
C GLN A 124 -5.34 -11.43 1.94
N THR A 125 -5.39 -12.36 2.90
CA THR A 125 -4.21 -12.76 3.69
C THR A 125 -3.09 -13.23 2.78
N GLU A 126 -3.38 -14.11 1.82
CA GLU A 126 -2.36 -14.62 0.89
C GLU A 126 -1.79 -13.51 -0.01
N ARG A 127 -2.63 -12.56 -0.43
CA ARG A 127 -2.16 -11.37 -1.17
C ARG A 127 -1.26 -10.48 -0.32
N MET A 128 -1.58 -10.28 0.96
CA MET A 128 -0.79 -9.46 1.87
C MET A 128 0.54 -10.14 2.23
N LYS A 129 0.56 -11.46 2.40
CA LYS A 129 1.80 -12.26 2.54
C LYS A 129 2.69 -12.15 1.30
N ALA A 130 2.12 -12.29 0.10
CA ALA A 130 2.86 -12.13 -1.15
C ALA A 130 3.48 -10.72 -1.33
N LYS A 131 2.98 -9.72 -0.57
CA LYS A 131 3.53 -8.37 -0.51
C LYS A 131 4.47 -8.12 0.69
N GLY A 132 4.67 -9.10 1.55
CA GLY A 132 5.46 -9.00 2.79
C GLY A 132 4.78 -8.18 3.91
N TRP A 133 3.50 -7.84 3.75
CA TRP A 133 2.77 -7.02 4.74
C TRP A 133 2.40 -7.81 5.99
N ILE A 134 2.36 -9.13 5.86
CA ILE A 134 2.16 -10.11 6.92
C ILE A 134 3.39 -11.01 6.90
N ASP A 135 3.96 -11.29 8.08
CA ASP A 135 5.04 -12.29 8.20
C ASP A 135 4.47 -13.70 8.03
N GLU A 136 5.30 -14.62 7.54
CA GLU A 136 4.97 -16.04 7.39
C GLU A 136 4.64 -16.74 8.72
#